data_AF-A0A1G6YEX8-F1
#
_entry.id   AF-A0A1G6YEX8-F1
#
_cell.length_a   1.000
_cell.length_b   1.000
_cell.length_c   1.000
_cell.angle_alpha   90.00
_cell.angle_beta   90.00
_cell.angle_gamma   90.00
#
_symmetry.space_group_name_H-M   'P 1'
#
loop_
_entity.id
_entity.type
_entity.pdbx_description
1 polymer ?
#
loop_
_entity_poly.entity_id
_entity_poly.type
_entity_poly.pdbx_seq_one_letter_code
_entity_poly.pdbx_strand_id
1 'polypeptide(L)'
;MVDQDIFPADSEDSAMLAAYAEARRTFKFLWRELSWEYRRVVPGLDFAGIKLGFATGHTDADAPPVEHMWVGDVQFDGETVSGTLLNDPDWIASMQSGDRVSAPLAELEDWMYVIGGKVYGGYTVDVLRRGMTKSERQEHDTAWGMDFGQPGQVQVVPLPRAKAGLLGGLLGSWGSSPAASTDDIAQQEHPMSENMGERMDEDLRNHPSVVHALDDDGWSLLQRDALAGNATPVSLLLRHGADPAVRNPHGRSALDLAQQMQWPNIVKLLQGAGAV
;
A
#
# COMPACT_ATOMS: atom_id res chain seq x y z
N MET A 1 -21.96 17.23 3.70
CA MET A 1 -20.71 16.69 4.28
C MET A 1 -20.81 16.91 5.76
N VAL A 2 -20.94 15.84 6.54
CA VAL A 2 -20.99 15.92 8.00
C VAL A 2 -19.58 15.60 8.46
N ASP A 3 -18.91 16.59 8.99
CA ASP A 3 -17.66 16.43 9.75
C ASP A 3 -18.05 15.61 11.00
N GLN A 4 -17.45 14.43 11.20
CA GLN A 4 -17.65 13.65 12.42
C GLN A 4 -16.31 13.38 13.07
N ASP A 5 -16.24 13.77 14.35
CA ASP A 5 -15.04 13.74 15.18
C ASP A 5 -14.57 12.31 15.44
N ILE A 6 -13.38 11.98 14.96
CA ILE A 6 -12.65 10.73 15.22
C ILE A 6 -11.71 10.98 16.40
N PHE A 7 -11.86 10.23 17.49
CA PHE A 7 -10.99 10.31 18.67
C PHE A 7 -10.08 9.08 18.73
N PRO A 8 -8.80 9.24 19.15
CA PRO A 8 -7.89 8.12 19.32
C PRO A 8 -8.35 7.22 20.49
N ALA A 9 -8.36 5.91 20.27
CA ALA A 9 -8.78 4.90 21.24
C ALA A 9 -7.80 4.81 22.43
N ASP A 10 -8.17 5.37 23.57
CA ASP A 10 -7.46 5.22 24.84
C ASP A 10 -7.73 3.83 25.46
N SER A 11 -7.03 2.79 24.98
CA SER A 11 -6.58 1.62 25.78
C SER A 11 -5.81 0.55 24.98
N GLU A 12 -5.11 0.91 23.91
CA GLU A 12 -4.44 -0.12 23.09
C GLU A 12 -3.12 -0.60 23.70
N ASP A 13 -2.94 -1.93 23.71
CA ASP A 13 -1.67 -2.58 24.03
C ASP A 13 -0.56 -1.96 23.15
N SER A 14 0.59 -1.64 23.76
CA SER A 14 1.78 -1.13 23.08
C SER A 14 2.11 -1.85 21.77
N ALA A 15 1.81 -3.16 21.66
CA ALA A 15 1.98 -3.93 20.44
C ALA A 15 1.04 -3.51 19.30
N MET A 16 -0.22 -3.18 19.59
CA MET A 16 -1.20 -2.71 18.60
C MET A 16 -0.84 -1.33 18.08
N LEU A 17 -0.48 -0.40 18.97
CA LEU A 17 -0.02 0.93 18.57
C LEU A 17 1.23 0.86 17.68
N ALA A 18 2.16 -0.06 17.99
CA ALA A 18 3.32 -0.31 17.14
C ALA A 18 2.92 -0.91 15.78
N ALA A 19 1.91 -1.79 15.73
CA ALA A 19 1.38 -2.33 14.48
C ALA A 19 0.78 -1.24 13.59
N TYR A 20 0.01 -0.30 14.15
CA TYR A 20 -0.54 0.83 13.39
C TYR A 20 0.56 1.72 12.81
N ALA A 21 1.59 2.01 13.61
CA ALA A 21 2.73 2.79 13.17
C ALA A 21 3.46 2.10 12.00
N GLU A 22 3.70 0.79 12.10
CA GLU A 22 4.32 0.02 11.02
C GLU A 22 3.44 -0.07 9.78
N ALA A 23 2.13 -0.24 9.93
CA ALA A 23 1.18 -0.23 8.82
C ALA A 23 1.25 1.11 8.07
N ARG A 24 1.17 2.25 8.77
CA ARG A 24 1.30 3.59 8.16
C ARG A 24 2.63 3.78 7.45
N ARG A 25 3.72 3.38 8.08
CA ARG A 25 5.08 3.51 7.54
C ARG A 25 5.29 2.71 6.25
N THR A 26 4.59 1.59 6.12
CA THR A 26 4.74 0.65 4.99
C THR A 26 3.58 0.69 4.00
N PHE A 27 2.54 1.48 4.25
CA PHE A 27 1.37 1.64 3.37
C PHE A 27 1.76 1.95 1.92
N LYS A 28 2.85 2.70 1.70
CA LYS A 28 3.40 2.99 0.38
C LYS A 28 3.59 1.75 -0.50
N PHE A 29 3.87 0.59 0.08
CA PHE A 29 4.05 -0.65 -0.67
C PHE A 29 2.73 -1.25 -1.14
N LEU A 30 1.67 -1.19 -0.32
CA LEU A 30 0.31 -1.49 -0.78
C LEU A 30 -0.08 -0.54 -1.92
N TRP A 31 0.11 0.76 -1.73
CA TRP A 31 -0.28 1.74 -2.73
C TRP A 31 0.46 1.53 -4.06
N ARG A 32 1.76 1.20 -4.00
CA ARG A 32 2.52 0.81 -5.17
C ARG A 32 1.89 -0.38 -5.90
N GLU A 33 1.52 -1.44 -5.18
CA GLU A 33 0.88 -2.62 -5.77
C GLU A 33 -0.47 -2.28 -6.40
N LEU A 34 -1.34 -1.55 -5.68
CA LEU A 34 -2.64 -1.10 -6.20
C LEU A 34 -2.52 -0.22 -7.45
N SER A 35 -1.49 0.63 -7.52
CA SER A 35 -1.23 1.44 -8.72
C SER A 35 -0.97 0.59 -9.97
N TRP A 36 -0.43 -0.63 -9.79
CA TRP A 36 -0.27 -1.60 -10.87
C TRP A 36 -1.52 -2.42 -11.08
N GLU A 37 -2.21 -2.81 -10.01
CA GLU A 37 -3.45 -3.56 -10.07
C GLU A 37 -4.50 -2.83 -10.91
N TYR A 38 -4.67 -1.52 -10.72
CA TYR A 38 -5.60 -0.69 -11.49
C TYR A 38 -5.23 -0.50 -12.96
N ARG A 39 -4.04 -0.93 -13.37
CA ARG A 39 -3.61 -0.97 -14.79
C ARG A 39 -3.84 -2.34 -15.43
N ARG A 40 -4.27 -3.35 -14.66
CA ARG A 40 -4.50 -4.71 -15.19
C ARG A 40 -5.91 -4.83 -15.77
N VAL A 41 -6.01 -5.60 -16.85
CA VAL A 41 -7.30 -6.04 -17.40
C VAL A 41 -7.91 -7.17 -16.54
N VAL A 42 -7.05 -8.05 -16.03
CA VAL A 42 -7.44 -9.15 -15.15
C VAL A 42 -6.76 -8.93 -13.80
N PRO A 43 -7.52 -8.81 -12.69
CA PRO A 43 -6.98 -8.65 -11.36
C PRO A 43 -5.93 -9.72 -11.04
N GLY A 44 -4.81 -9.30 -10.46
CA GLY A 44 -3.73 -10.17 -10.00
C GLY A 44 -3.77 -10.44 -8.49
N LEU A 45 -4.52 -9.62 -7.74
CA LEU A 45 -4.67 -9.76 -6.30
C LEU A 45 -5.91 -10.57 -5.95
N ASP A 46 -5.76 -11.52 -5.01
CA ASP A 46 -6.91 -12.26 -4.46
C ASP A 46 -7.71 -11.38 -3.48
N PHE A 47 -7.03 -10.42 -2.84
CA PHE A 47 -7.59 -9.44 -1.91
C PHE A 47 -6.67 -8.23 -1.82
N ALA A 48 -7.23 -7.05 -1.60
CA ALA A 48 -6.50 -5.88 -1.15
C ALA A 48 -7.43 -4.95 -0.35
N GLY A 49 -6.95 -4.47 0.79
CA GLY A 49 -7.75 -3.59 1.63
C GLY A 49 -6.94 -2.91 2.72
N ILE A 50 -7.56 -1.88 3.30
CA ILE A 50 -7.09 -1.18 4.49
C ILE A 50 -8.07 -1.40 5.63
N LYS A 51 -7.62 -1.18 6.86
CA LYS A 51 -8.47 -1.21 8.05
C LYS A 51 -8.53 0.18 8.68
N LEU A 52 -9.75 0.63 8.99
CA LEU A 52 -10.04 1.91 9.63
C LEU A 52 -10.95 1.69 10.85
N GLY A 53 -10.80 2.55 11.86
CA GLY A 53 -11.67 2.59 13.03
C GLY A 53 -12.78 3.63 12.89
N PHE A 54 -13.99 3.30 13.34
CA PHE A 54 -15.18 4.14 13.28
C PHE A 54 -15.85 4.21 14.65
N ALA A 55 -16.23 5.41 15.11
CA ALA A 55 -16.86 5.58 16.41
C ALA A 55 -18.30 5.04 16.41
N THR A 56 -18.68 4.28 17.45
CA THR A 56 -19.99 3.61 17.53
C THR A 56 -21.12 4.48 18.12
N GLY A 57 -20.79 5.71 18.55
CA GLY A 57 -21.72 6.61 19.21
C GLY A 57 -22.20 6.15 20.60
N HIS A 58 -21.72 5.00 21.11
CA HIS A 58 -22.02 4.44 22.44
C HIS A 58 -23.54 4.35 22.75
N THR A 59 -24.36 4.06 21.73
CA THR A 59 -25.81 3.96 21.92
C THR A 59 -26.22 2.66 22.63
N ASP A 60 -25.38 1.63 22.54
CA ASP A 60 -25.50 0.36 23.27
C ASP A 60 -24.45 0.30 24.39
N ALA A 61 -24.80 -0.29 25.54
CA ALA A 61 -23.92 -0.46 26.68
C ALA A 61 -22.79 -1.48 26.42
N ASP A 62 -23.01 -2.42 25.50
CA ASP A 62 -22.02 -3.43 25.10
C ASP A 62 -21.20 -3.01 23.87
N ALA A 63 -21.54 -1.88 23.23
CA ALA A 63 -20.81 -1.41 22.05
C ALA A 63 -19.38 -0.99 22.42
N PRO A 64 -18.37 -1.42 21.66
CA PRO A 64 -17.01 -0.91 21.82
C PRO A 64 -16.98 0.58 21.43
N PRO A 65 -16.00 1.37 21.94
CA PRO A 65 -15.90 2.78 21.58
C PRO A 65 -15.61 3.00 20.09
N VAL A 66 -14.87 2.07 19.49
CA VAL A 66 -14.48 2.05 18.09
C VAL A 66 -14.78 0.68 17.52
N GLU A 67 -15.38 0.66 16.34
CA GLU A 67 -15.53 -0.52 15.50
C GLU A 67 -14.51 -0.48 14.37
N HIS A 68 -13.73 -1.56 14.21
CA HIS A 68 -12.63 -1.62 13.25
C HIS A 68 -13.04 -2.43 12.01
N MET A 69 -13.06 -1.80 10.84
CA MET A 69 -13.62 -2.40 9.63
C MET A 69 -12.63 -2.39 8.47
N TRP A 70 -12.74 -3.42 7.61
CA TRP A 70 -11.99 -3.50 6.36
C TRP A 70 -12.66 -2.70 5.24
N VAL A 71 -11.83 -2.00 4.47
CA VAL A 71 -12.20 -1.13 3.36
C VAL A 71 -11.43 -1.60 2.12
N GLY A 72 -12.16 -1.91 1.05
CA GLY A 72 -11.65 -2.26 -0.27
C GLY A 72 -11.67 -1.10 -1.24
N ASP A 73 -11.40 -1.36 -2.53
CA ASP A 73 -11.36 -0.34 -3.61
C ASP A 73 -10.55 0.91 -3.23
N VAL A 74 -9.38 0.66 -2.64
CA VAL A 74 -8.59 1.66 -1.93
C VAL A 74 -8.02 2.69 -2.91
N GLN A 75 -8.29 3.96 -2.67
CA GLN A 75 -7.73 5.10 -3.38
C GLN A 75 -6.90 5.95 -2.41
N PHE A 76 -5.89 6.64 -2.95
CA PHE A 76 -5.02 7.50 -2.18
C PHE A 76 -4.57 8.70 -3.02
N ASP A 77 -4.77 9.90 -2.47
CA ASP A 77 -4.44 11.18 -3.10
C ASP A 77 -3.15 11.81 -2.55
N GLY A 78 -2.38 11.04 -1.76
CA GLY A 78 -1.21 11.55 -1.07
C GLY A 78 -1.49 12.09 0.33
N GLU A 79 -2.73 12.20 0.79
CA GLU A 79 -3.06 12.63 2.16
C GLU A 79 -4.14 11.78 2.79
N THR A 80 -5.20 11.50 2.03
CA THR A 80 -6.40 10.77 2.44
C THR A 80 -6.47 9.42 1.77
N VAL A 81 -6.71 8.38 2.55
CA VAL A 81 -7.11 7.07 2.03
C VAL A 81 -8.62 7.01 1.95
N SER A 82 -9.15 6.46 0.86
CA SER A 82 -10.60 6.27 0.70
C SER A 82 -10.91 4.92 0.06
N GLY A 83 -12.14 4.45 0.19
CA GLY A 83 -12.53 3.16 -0.35
C GLY A 83 -13.98 2.82 -0.04
N THR A 84 -14.30 1.53 -0.15
CA THR A 84 -15.63 0.97 0.06
C THR A 84 -15.62 0.04 1.27
N LEU A 85 -16.56 0.18 2.22
CA LEU A 85 -16.69 -0.79 3.32
C LEU A 85 -16.98 -2.19 2.78
N LEU A 86 -16.27 -3.18 3.31
CA LEU A 86 -16.41 -4.57 2.86
C LEU A 86 -17.51 -5.34 3.59
N ASN A 87 -17.83 -4.96 4.84
CA ASN A 87 -18.83 -5.63 5.68
C ASN A 87 -19.75 -4.61 6.34
N ASP A 88 -20.93 -5.08 6.75
CA ASP A 88 -21.84 -4.28 7.56
C ASP A 88 -21.26 -4.09 8.97
N PRO A 89 -21.37 -2.87 9.55
CA PRO A 89 -21.01 -2.64 10.94
C PRO A 89 -22.01 -3.31 11.88
N ASP A 90 -21.51 -3.83 12.99
CA ASP A 90 -22.31 -4.39 14.07
C ASP A 90 -22.98 -3.28 14.90
N TRP A 91 -22.32 -2.12 15.06
CA TRP A 91 -22.73 -1.10 16.05
C TRP A 91 -23.07 0.27 15.44
N ILE A 92 -22.89 0.45 14.12
CA ILE A 92 -23.06 1.75 13.45
C ILE A 92 -24.22 1.70 12.46
N ALA A 93 -25.44 1.92 12.94
CA ALA A 93 -26.66 1.81 12.14
C ALA A 93 -26.76 2.77 10.93
N SER A 94 -25.95 3.83 10.89
CA SER A 94 -25.91 4.79 9.79
C SER A 94 -24.98 4.39 8.64
N MET A 95 -24.27 3.28 8.76
CA MET A 95 -23.30 2.77 7.79
C MET A 95 -23.66 1.34 7.39
N GLN A 96 -23.27 0.94 6.19
CA GLN A 96 -23.48 -0.41 5.66
C GLN A 96 -22.36 -0.79 4.68
N SER A 97 -22.22 -2.09 4.40
CA SER A 97 -21.33 -2.57 3.34
C SER A 97 -21.64 -1.88 2.00
N GLY A 98 -20.61 -1.51 1.25
CA GLY A 98 -20.75 -0.76 0.01
C GLY A 98 -20.71 0.77 0.17
N ASP A 99 -20.78 1.30 1.39
CA ASP A 99 -20.65 2.75 1.60
C ASP A 99 -19.22 3.23 1.32
N ARG A 100 -19.11 4.44 0.76
CA ARG A 100 -17.83 5.12 0.54
C ARG A 100 -17.37 5.79 1.81
N VAL A 101 -16.14 5.51 2.20
CA VAL A 101 -15.49 6.05 3.40
C VAL A 101 -14.13 6.65 3.04
N SER A 102 -13.68 7.59 3.86
CA SER A 102 -12.38 8.24 3.71
C SER A 102 -11.84 8.67 5.07
N ALA A 103 -10.53 8.57 5.26
CA ALA A 103 -9.83 9.03 6.44
C ALA A 103 -8.42 9.52 6.09
N PRO A 104 -7.84 10.46 6.85
CA PRO A 104 -6.41 10.79 6.74
C PRO A 104 -5.54 9.53 6.86
N LEU A 105 -4.43 9.45 6.12
CA LEU A 105 -3.49 8.32 6.22
C LEU A 105 -2.97 8.12 7.66
N ALA A 106 -2.93 9.19 8.46
CA ALA A 106 -2.55 9.15 9.86
C ALA A 106 -3.49 8.30 10.75
N GLU A 107 -4.70 8.00 10.28
CA GLU A 107 -5.69 7.18 10.99
C GLU A 107 -5.70 5.72 10.52
N LEU A 108 -4.94 5.37 9.48
CA LEU A 108 -4.80 4.00 9.00
C LEU A 108 -4.38 3.07 10.14
N GLU A 109 -5.12 1.98 10.36
CA GLU A 109 -4.80 1.00 11.42
C GLU A 109 -4.05 -0.20 10.86
N ASP A 110 -4.42 -0.67 9.68
CA ASP A 110 -3.76 -1.78 9.02
C ASP A 110 -3.96 -1.73 7.50
N TRP A 111 -3.19 -2.55 6.79
CA TRP A 111 -3.39 -2.81 5.38
C TRP A 111 -2.93 -4.22 5.04
N MET A 112 -3.54 -4.84 4.04
CA MET A 112 -3.00 -6.07 3.45
C MET A 112 -3.41 -6.25 2.00
N TYR A 113 -2.60 -7.01 1.26
CA TYR A 113 -2.98 -7.57 -0.03
C TYR A 113 -2.52 -9.03 -0.14
N VAL A 114 -3.13 -9.77 -1.06
CA VAL A 114 -2.95 -11.21 -1.18
C VAL A 114 -2.62 -11.59 -2.62
N ILE A 115 -1.56 -12.39 -2.79
CA ILE A 115 -1.15 -12.93 -4.09
C ILE A 115 -0.97 -14.45 -3.97
N GLY A 116 -1.77 -15.21 -4.72
CA GLY A 116 -1.73 -16.66 -4.69
C GLY A 116 -2.00 -17.23 -3.29
N GLY A 117 -2.95 -16.62 -2.58
CA GLY A 117 -3.31 -16.95 -1.20
C GLY A 117 -2.32 -16.45 -0.14
N LYS A 118 -1.17 -15.88 -0.51
CA LYS A 118 -0.17 -15.40 0.45
C LYS A 118 -0.38 -13.93 0.83
N VAL A 119 -0.37 -13.64 2.12
CA VAL A 119 -0.62 -12.30 2.68
C VAL A 119 0.66 -11.47 2.75
N TYR A 120 0.51 -10.19 2.41
CA TYR A 120 1.48 -9.13 2.62
C TYR A 120 0.81 -7.99 3.41
N GLY A 121 1.50 -7.44 4.41
CA GLY A 121 0.89 -6.56 5.42
C GLY A 121 0.21 -7.36 6.54
N GLY A 122 -0.87 -6.82 7.11
CA GLY A 122 -1.65 -7.46 8.16
C GLY A 122 -0.96 -7.39 9.53
N TYR A 123 -0.47 -6.21 9.91
CA TYR A 123 0.30 -6.00 11.14
C TYR A 123 -0.54 -6.24 12.40
N THR A 124 -1.80 -5.83 12.38
CA THR A 124 -2.72 -6.02 13.51
C THR A 124 -3.12 -7.49 13.63
N VAL A 125 -3.29 -8.17 12.49
CA VAL A 125 -3.50 -9.62 12.45
C VAL A 125 -2.26 -10.36 12.99
N ASP A 126 -1.05 -9.91 12.67
CA ASP A 126 0.19 -10.49 13.23
C ASP A 126 0.25 -10.38 14.76
N VAL A 127 -0.12 -9.23 15.33
CA VAL A 127 -0.18 -9.05 16.79
C VAL A 127 -1.10 -10.08 17.43
N LEU A 128 -2.31 -10.27 16.89
CA LEU A 128 -3.26 -11.27 17.38
C LEU A 128 -2.67 -12.70 17.27
N ARG A 129 -2.03 -13.02 16.13
CA ARG A 129 -1.48 -14.36 15.85
C ARG A 129 -0.29 -14.75 16.73
N ARG A 130 0.40 -13.79 17.35
CA ARG A 130 1.51 -14.05 18.30
C ARG A 130 1.02 -14.72 19.59
N GLY A 131 -0.21 -14.44 20.01
CA GLY A 131 -0.84 -15.07 21.17
C GLY A 131 -1.41 -16.46 20.90
N MET A 132 -1.62 -16.80 19.63
CA MET A 132 -2.24 -18.07 19.22
C MET A 132 -1.26 -19.25 19.31
N THR A 133 -1.79 -20.45 19.51
CA THR A 133 -1.09 -21.71 19.29
C THR A 133 -0.95 -22.00 17.79
N LYS A 134 -0.20 -23.05 17.44
CA LYS A 134 -0.04 -23.46 16.05
C LYS A 134 -1.37 -23.94 15.42
N SER A 135 -2.22 -24.62 16.19
CA SER A 135 -3.53 -25.10 15.71
C SER A 135 -4.46 -23.93 15.44
N GLU A 136 -4.58 -23.00 16.38
CA GLU A 136 -5.42 -21.80 16.23
C GLU A 136 -4.99 -20.95 15.04
N ARG A 137 -3.68 -20.80 14.79
CA ARG A 137 -3.18 -20.13 13.58
C ARG A 137 -3.59 -20.86 12.30
N GLN A 138 -3.55 -22.19 12.30
CA GLN A 138 -3.94 -22.97 11.13
C GLN A 138 -5.46 -22.90 10.87
N GLU A 139 -6.26 -22.91 11.94
CA GLU A 139 -7.72 -22.72 11.87
C GLU A 139 -8.05 -21.31 11.38
N HIS A 140 -7.35 -20.28 11.88
CA HIS A 140 -7.45 -18.91 11.39
C HIS A 140 -7.13 -18.82 9.89
N ASP A 141 -5.99 -19.36 9.46
CA ASP A 141 -5.57 -19.32 8.05
C ASP A 141 -6.57 -20.06 7.14
N THR A 142 -7.12 -21.16 7.62
CA THR A 142 -8.17 -21.93 6.93
C THR A 142 -9.48 -21.15 6.83
N ALA A 143 -9.89 -20.47 7.89
CA ALA A 143 -11.12 -19.67 7.91
C ALA A 143 -11.06 -18.50 6.93
N TRP A 144 -9.90 -17.87 6.80
CA TRP A 144 -9.67 -16.78 5.85
C TRP A 144 -9.35 -17.28 4.43
N GLY A 145 -8.90 -18.53 4.28
CA GLY A 145 -8.38 -19.04 3.02
C GLY A 145 -7.06 -18.38 2.59
N MET A 146 -6.25 -17.92 3.57
CA MET A 146 -5.06 -17.10 3.35
C MET A 146 -3.87 -17.59 4.18
N ASP A 147 -2.66 -17.52 3.63
CA ASP A 147 -1.39 -17.81 4.31
C ASP A 147 -0.77 -16.51 4.86
N PHE A 148 -0.94 -16.29 6.16
CA PHE A 148 -0.35 -15.17 6.89
C PHE A 148 1.11 -15.39 7.29
N GLY A 149 1.68 -16.56 6.99
CA GLY A 149 3.06 -16.90 7.35
C GLY A 149 3.30 -17.06 8.85
N GLN A 150 4.58 -16.94 9.23
CA GLN A 150 5.01 -17.09 10.63
C GLN A 150 4.69 -15.82 11.44
N PRO A 151 4.14 -15.96 12.66
CA PRO A 151 3.89 -14.81 13.51
C PRO A 151 5.21 -14.08 13.85
N GLY A 152 5.16 -12.76 13.85
CA GLY A 152 6.32 -11.88 14.01
C GLY A 152 7.11 -11.64 12.72
N GLN A 153 6.67 -12.17 11.57
CA GLN A 153 7.36 -12.03 10.28
C GLN A 153 6.42 -11.51 9.18
N VAL A 154 5.95 -10.28 9.35
CA VAL A 154 5.12 -9.60 8.34
C VAL A 154 5.92 -9.38 7.06
N GLN A 155 5.43 -9.93 5.96
CA GLN A 155 5.99 -9.69 4.63
C GLN A 155 5.35 -8.46 4.01
N VAL A 156 6.14 -7.60 3.38
CA VAL A 156 5.66 -6.32 2.83
C VAL A 156 5.55 -6.37 1.30
N VAL A 157 6.45 -7.11 0.65
CA VAL A 157 6.46 -7.34 -0.80
C VAL A 157 6.82 -8.80 -1.11
N PRO A 158 6.43 -9.32 -2.29
CA PRO A 158 6.92 -10.61 -2.76
C PRO A 158 8.45 -10.63 -2.85
N LEU A 159 9.06 -11.67 -2.29
CA LEU A 159 10.49 -11.88 -2.46
C LEU A 159 10.80 -12.16 -3.94
N PRO A 160 11.88 -11.61 -4.50
CA PRO A 160 12.31 -11.94 -5.85
C PRO A 160 12.44 -13.46 -5.99
N ARG A 161 11.86 -14.04 -7.04
CA ARG A 161 12.06 -15.47 -7.34
C ARG A 161 13.55 -15.70 -7.54
N ALA A 162 14.17 -16.52 -6.70
CA ALA A 162 15.54 -16.96 -6.92
C ALA A 162 15.62 -17.57 -8.32
N LYS A 163 16.54 -17.09 -9.17
CA LYS A 163 16.79 -17.73 -10.47
C LYS A 163 17.20 -19.17 -10.16
N ALA A 164 16.40 -20.13 -10.61
CA ALA A 164 16.68 -21.55 -10.41
C ALA A 164 18.01 -21.90 -11.10
N GLY A 165 19.10 -21.87 -10.33
CA GLY A 165 20.42 -22.27 -10.81
C GLY A 165 20.48 -23.79 -10.94
N LEU A 166 20.83 -24.28 -12.13
CA LEU A 166 20.91 -25.70 -12.49
C LEU A 166 21.98 -26.51 -11.71
N LEU A 167 22.72 -25.89 -10.76
CA LEU A 167 23.86 -26.50 -10.05
C LEU A 167 23.86 -26.27 -8.52
N GLY A 168 22.71 -26.02 -7.89
CA GLY A 168 22.64 -25.69 -6.44
C GLY A 168 22.45 -26.86 -5.47
N GLY A 169 22.45 -28.11 -5.95
CA GLY A 169 21.89 -29.24 -5.20
C GLY A 169 22.76 -29.94 -4.14
N LEU A 170 23.97 -29.47 -3.79
CA LEU A 170 24.89 -30.27 -2.96
C LEU A 170 25.67 -29.56 -1.85
N LEU A 171 25.46 -28.27 -1.56
CA LEU A 171 26.09 -27.63 -0.40
C LEU A 171 25.06 -26.82 0.39
N GLY A 172 24.69 -27.36 1.56
CA GLY A 172 23.83 -26.69 2.51
C GLY A 172 24.42 -25.36 2.95
N SER A 173 23.72 -24.28 2.64
CA SER A 173 23.87 -22.99 3.31
C SER A 173 22.70 -22.83 4.26
N TRP A 174 22.86 -23.33 5.49
CA TRP A 174 22.02 -22.94 6.62
C TRP A 174 22.50 -21.59 7.12
N GLY A 175 22.03 -20.55 6.44
CA GLY A 175 22.16 -19.17 6.84
C GLY A 175 20.99 -18.43 6.24
N SER A 176 19.89 -18.32 7.00
CA SER A 176 18.81 -17.42 6.67
C SER A 176 19.39 -16.02 6.53
N SER A 177 19.54 -15.54 5.29
CA SER A 177 19.83 -14.13 5.06
C SER A 177 18.80 -13.31 5.84
N PRO A 178 19.22 -12.27 6.59
CA PRO A 178 18.26 -11.43 7.28
C PRO A 178 17.24 -10.92 6.26
N ALA A 179 15.96 -10.94 6.63
CA ALA A 179 14.91 -10.36 5.80
C ALA A 179 15.31 -8.91 5.46
N ALA A 180 15.19 -8.54 4.19
CA ALA A 180 15.54 -7.19 3.74
C ALA A 180 14.78 -6.15 4.58
N SER A 181 15.47 -5.12 5.05
CA SER A 181 14.81 -4.05 5.78
C SER A 181 13.84 -3.33 4.84
N THR A 182 12.83 -2.66 5.39
CA THR A 182 11.92 -1.84 4.58
C THR A 182 12.62 -0.73 3.82
N ASP A 183 13.77 -0.28 4.31
CA ASP A 183 14.59 0.72 3.62
C ASP A 183 15.29 0.10 2.41
N ASP A 184 15.78 -1.14 2.55
CA ASP A 184 16.33 -1.91 1.41
C ASP A 184 15.24 -2.19 0.37
N ILE A 185 14.00 -2.48 0.81
CA ILE A 185 12.86 -2.70 -0.08
C ILE A 185 12.47 -1.39 -0.80
N ALA A 186 12.52 -0.24 -0.11
CA ALA A 186 12.17 1.06 -0.68
C ALA A 186 13.14 1.52 -1.78
N GLN A 187 14.37 0.97 -1.82
CA GLN A 187 15.35 1.22 -2.88
C GLN A 187 15.13 0.34 -4.12
N GLN A 188 14.35 -0.74 -3.99
CA GLN A 188 14.11 -1.70 -5.07
C GLN A 188 12.94 -1.25 -5.93
N GLU A 189 13.12 -1.38 -7.25
CA GLU A 189 12.06 -1.13 -8.21
C GLU A 189 11.03 -2.26 -8.22
N HIS A 190 9.78 -1.93 -8.52
CA HIS A 190 8.73 -2.92 -8.67
C HIS A 190 8.89 -3.70 -10.00
N PRO A 191 8.76 -5.04 -10.03
CA PRO A 191 8.94 -5.81 -11.26
C PRO A 191 8.03 -5.36 -12.41
N MET A 192 6.80 -4.94 -12.13
CA MET A 192 5.90 -4.44 -13.19
C MET A 192 6.38 -3.10 -13.77
N SER A 193 6.97 -2.24 -12.92
CA SER A 193 7.55 -0.96 -13.31
C SER A 193 8.74 -1.15 -14.25
N GLU A 194 9.62 -2.12 -13.96
CA GLU A 194 10.73 -2.48 -14.84
C GLU A 194 10.22 -3.07 -16.17
N ASN A 195 9.32 -4.06 -16.10
CA ASN A 195 8.85 -4.80 -17.26
C ASN A 195 8.05 -3.93 -18.26
N MET A 196 7.40 -2.85 -17.80
CA MET A 196 6.67 -1.97 -18.71
C MET A 196 7.54 -0.93 -19.44
N GLY A 197 8.81 -0.80 -19.07
CA GLY A 197 9.65 0.32 -19.51
C GLY A 197 9.80 0.44 -21.02
N GLU A 198 10.02 -0.67 -21.73
CA GLU A 198 10.18 -0.66 -23.21
C GLU A 198 8.90 -0.20 -23.90
N ARG A 199 7.75 -0.76 -23.50
CA ARG A 199 6.44 -0.39 -24.06
C ARG A 199 6.10 1.07 -23.78
N MET A 200 6.35 1.55 -22.56
CA MET A 200 6.08 2.94 -22.21
C MET A 200 6.95 3.90 -23.01
N ASP A 201 8.23 3.58 -23.18
CA ASP A 201 9.12 4.42 -23.98
C ASP A 201 8.64 4.54 -25.44
N GLU A 202 8.19 3.41 -26.02
CA GLU A 202 7.57 3.42 -27.35
C GLU A 202 6.29 4.25 -27.38
N ASP A 203 5.39 4.07 -26.42
CA ASP A 203 4.12 4.80 -26.32
C ASP A 203 4.37 6.32 -26.18
N LEU A 204 5.34 6.73 -25.36
CA LEU A 204 5.71 8.15 -25.19
C LEU A 204 6.33 8.74 -26.47
N ARG A 205 7.12 7.97 -27.22
CA ARG A 205 7.65 8.41 -28.54
C ARG A 205 6.55 8.60 -29.57
N ASN A 206 5.56 7.71 -29.58
CA ASN A 206 4.45 7.76 -30.54
C ASN A 206 3.37 8.78 -30.14
N HIS A 207 3.26 9.09 -28.84
CA HIS A 207 2.24 9.98 -28.27
C HIS A 207 2.85 10.98 -27.28
N PRO A 208 3.72 11.91 -27.73
CA PRO A 208 4.49 12.79 -26.84
C PRO A 208 3.63 13.72 -25.97
N SER A 209 2.40 14.03 -26.39
CA SER A 209 1.47 14.85 -25.59
C SER A 209 1.05 14.20 -24.27
N VAL A 210 1.14 12.86 -24.15
CA VAL A 210 0.81 12.12 -22.92
C VAL A 210 1.66 12.56 -21.73
N VAL A 211 2.90 12.99 -21.99
CA VAL A 211 3.84 13.50 -20.98
C VAL A 211 3.26 14.68 -20.18
N HIS A 212 2.37 15.47 -20.78
CA HIS A 212 1.76 16.66 -20.18
C HIS A 212 0.28 16.46 -19.83
N ALA A 213 -0.27 15.27 -20.06
CA ALA A 213 -1.66 15.00 -19.78
C ALA A 213 -1.92 15.05 -18.26
N LEU A 214 -3.08 15.59 -17.90
CA LEU A 214 -3.63 15.51 -16.57
C LEU A 214 -4.79 14.53 -16.58
N ASP A 215 -4.94 13.76 -15.51
CA ASP A 215 -6.14 12.95 -15.30
C ASP A 215 -7.32 13.80 -14.79
N ASP A 216 -8.44 13.13 -14.53
CA ASP A 216 -9.69 13.76 -14.12
C ASP A 216 -9.58 14.48 -12.76
N ASP A 217 -8.60 14.12 -11.93
CA ASP A 217 -8.30 14.79 -10.66
C ASP A 217 -7.27 15.92 -10.83
N GLY A 218 -6.83 16.20 -12.06
CA GLY A 218 -5.83 17.23 -12.34
C GLY A 218 -4.39 16.82 -12.02
N TRP A 219 -4.09 15.53 -11.94
CA TRP A 219 -2.74 15.02 -11.68
C TRP A 219 -2.03 14.65 -12.97
N SER A 220 -0.73 14.95 -13.05
CA SER A 220 0.11 14.45 -14.13
C SER A 220 0.52 13.00 -13.89
N LEU A 221 0.84 12.29 -14.98
CA LEU A 221 1.35 10.92 -14.88
C LEU A 221 2.64 10.85 -14.04
N LEU A 222 3.50 11.87 -14.14
CA LEU A 222 4.72 11.99 -13.33
C LEU A 222 4.41 12.04 -11.84
N GLN A 223 3.36 12.76 -11.43
CA GLN A 223 2.94 12.84 -10.02
C GLN A 223 2.35 11.52 -9.52
N ARG A 224 1.52 10.84 -10.33
CA ARG A 224 0.94 9.54 -9.99
C ARG A 224 2.04 8.49 -9.77
N ASP A 225 3.01 8.40 -10.68
CA ASP A 225 4.11 7.44 -10.56
C ASP A 225 5.12 7.80 -9.47
N ALA A 226 5.33 9.09 -9.19
CA ALA A 226 6.15 9.54 -8.06
C ALA A 226 5.50 9.20 -6.70
N LEU A 227 4.18 9.37 -6.57
CA LEU A 227 3.43 8.99 -5.37
C LEU A 227 3.46 7.46 -5.15
N ALA A 228 3.25 6.70 -6.22
CA ALA A 228 3.20 5.24 -6.18
C ALA A 228 4.57 4.57 -6.00
N GLY A 229 5.68 5.24 -6.29
CA GLY A 229 7.01 4.63 -6.15
C GLY A 229 7.49 3.87 -7.38
N ASN A 230 7.08 4.30 -8.59
CA ASN A 230 7.44 3.68 -9.86
C ASN A 230 8.59 4.45 -10.56
N ALA A 231 9.85 4.13 -10.26
CA ALA A 231 10.98 4.93 -10.74
C ALA A 231 11.27 4.77 -12.23
N THR A 232 10.96 3.62 -12.84
CA THR A 232 11.10 3.43 -14.31
C THR A 232 10.17 4.39 -15.08
N PRO A 233 8.85 4.44 -14.82
CA PRO A 233 7.96 5.45 -15.39
C PRO A 233 8.41 6.88 -15.13
N VAL A 234 8.80 7.23 -13.88
CA VAL A 234 9.31 8.57 -13.56
C VAL A 234 10.52 8.93 -14.44
N SER A 235 11.49 8.03 -14.55
CA SER A 235 12.70 8.24 -15.35
C SER A 235 12.39 8.45 -16.84
N LEU A 236 11.42 7.70 -17.39
CA LEU A 236 11.01 7.83 -18.78
C LEU A 236 10.28 9.16 -19.02
N LEU A 237 9.32 9.51 -18.16
CA LEU A 237 8.57 10.76 -18.27
C LEU A 237 9.49 11.98 -18.25
N LEU A 238 10.47 12.02 -17.33
CA LEU A 238 11.46 13.09 -17.28
C LEU A 238 12.30 13.16 -18.57
N ARG A 239 12.74 12.00 -19.09
CA ARG A 239 13.49 11.92 -20.37
C ARG A 239 12.69 12.42 -21.57
N HIS A 240 11.38 12.22 -21.55
CA HIS A 240 10.45 12.67 -22.59
C HIS A 240 9.90 14.08 -22.34
N GLY A 241 10.41 14.81 -21.35
CA GLY A 241 10.14 16.24 -21.16
C GLY A 241 9.03 16.57 -20.16
N ALA A 242 8.67 15.65 -19.26
CA ALA A 242 7.75 15.96 -18.16
C ALA A 242 8.36 17.05 -17.28
N ASP A 243 7.60 18.10 -17.00
CA ASP A 243 8.02 19.17 -16.10
C ASP A 243 7.79 18.75 -14.64
N PRO A 244 8.86 18.52 -13.84
CA PRO A 244 8.73 18.11 -12.45
C PRO A 244 8.20 19.23 -11.53
N ALA A 245 8.14 20.48 -12.00
CA ALA A 245 7.65 21.62 -11.24
C ALA A 245 6.12 21.76 -11.27
N VAL A 246 5.42 21.01 -12.13
CA VAL A 246 3.95 20.98 -12.17
C VAL A 246 3.40 20.56 -10.80
N ARG A 247 2.39 21.29 -10.33
CA ARG A 247 1.70 21.05 -9.06
C ARG A 247 0.29 20.55 -9.30
N ASN A 248 -0.11 19.53 -8.54
CA ASN A 248 -1.49 19.02 -8.53
C ASN A 248 -2.43 20.01 -7.81
N PRO A 249 -3.75 19.76 -7.72
CA PRO A 249 -4.67 20.64 -7.01
C PRO A 249 -4.39 20.82 -5.51
N HIS A 250 -3.66 19.89 -4.89
CA HIS A 250 -3.17 19.99 -3.51
C HIS A 250 -1.88 20.85 -3.41
N GLY A 251 -1.43 21.44 -4.51
CA GLY A 251 -0.22 22.26 -4.55
C GLY A 251 1.08 21.46 -4.49
N ARG A 252 1.07 20.15 -4.77
CA ARG A 252 2.22 19.25 -4.59
C ARG A 252 2.86 18.90 -5.92
N SER A 253 4.19 19.00 -5.97
CA SER A 253 5.00 18.54 -7.10
C SER A 253 5.26 17.03 -7.02
N ALA A 254 5.79 16.45 -8.09
CA ALA A 254 6.26 15.05 -8.07
C ALA A 254 7.31 14.82 -6.97
N LEU A 255 8.19 15.81 -6.72
CA LEU A 255 9.22 15.70 -5.68
C LEU A 255 8.59 15.69 -4.27
N ASP A 256 7.62 16.58 -4.02
CA ASP A 256 6.91 16.65 -2.74
C ASP A 256 6.25 15.31 -2.39
N LEU A 257 5.60 14.68 -3.39
CA LEU A 257 4.92 13.38 -3.23
C LEU A 257 5.92 12.24 -2.96
N ALA A 258 7.01 12.17 -3.73
CA ALA A 258 8.04 11.16 -3.54
C ALA A 258 8.77 11.30 -2.18
N GLN A 259 8.99 12.54 -1.72
CA GLN A 259 9.57 12.82 -0.41
C GLN A 259 8.62 12.40 0.72
N GLN A 260 7.33 12.74 0.61
CA GLN A 260 6.36 12.31 1.61
C GLN A 260 6.32 10.78 1.73
N MET A 261 6.23 10.09 0.59
CA MET A 261 6.17 8.62 0.58
C MET A 261 7.53 7.96 0.79
N GLN A 262 8.60 8.75 0.97
CA GLN A 262 9.95 8.27 1.24
C GLN A 262 10.43 7.26 0.17
N TRP A 263 10.37 7.66 -1.10
CA TRP A 263 10.91 6.91 -2.25
C TRP A 263 12.29 7.44 -2.65
N PRO A 264 13.39 6.96 -2.04
CA PRO A 264 14.72 7.58 -2.17
C PRO A 264 15.26 7.60 -3.60
N ASN A 265 15.01 6.53 -4.35
CA ASN A 265 15.39 6.41 -5.77
C ASN A 265 14.69 7.48 -6.64
N ILE A 266 13.40 7.72 -6.41
CA ILE A 266 12.62 8.73 -7.14
C ILE A 266 13.00 10.14 -6.73
N VAL A 267 13.20 10.39 -5.44
CA VAL A 267 13.69 11.68 -4.94
C VAL A 267 14.99 12.06 -5.63
N LYS A 268 15.93 11.11 -5.75
CA LYS A 268 17.20 11.31 -6.45
C LYS A 268 17.00 11.63 -7.94
N LEU A 269 16.10 10.94 -8.63
CA LEU A 269 15.79 11.21 -10.04
C LEU A 269 15.24 12.64 -10.24
N LEU A 270 14.27 13.03 -9.40
CA LEU A 270 13.59 14.33 -9.51
C LEU A 270 14.50 15.50 -9.14
N GLN A 271 15.33 15.35 -8.10
CA GLN A 271 16.34 16.37 -7.75
C GLN A 271 17.38 16.55 -8.86
N GLY A 272 17.78 15.47 -9.53
CA GLY A 272 18.69 15.54 -10.68
C GLY A 272 18.09 16.27 -11.89
N ALA A 273 16.78 16.12 -12.11
CA ALA A 273 16.08 16.79 -13.22
C ALA A 273 15.84 18.28 -12.98
N GLY A 274 15.61 18.71 -11.73
CA GLY A 274 15.39 20.12 -11.38
C GLY A 274 16.66 20.98 -11.29
N ALA A 275 17.85 20.38 -11.42
CA ALA A 275 19.14 21.06 -11.36
C ALA A 275 19.67 21.52 -12.73
N VAL A 276 18.88 21.36 -13.80
CA VAL A 276 19.27 21.60 -15.20
C VAL A 276 18.53 22.80 -15.79
#